data_AF-A0AAW1H9R6-F1
#
_entry.id   AF-A0AAW1H9R6-F1
#
_cell.length_a   1.000
_cell.length_b   1.000
_cell.length_c   1.000
_cell.angle_alpha   90.00
_cell.angle_beta   90.00
_cell.angle_gamma   90.00
#
_symmetry.space_group_name_H-M   'P 1'
#
loop_
_entity.id
_entity.type
_entity.pdbx_description
1 polymer ?
#
loop_
_entity_poly.entity_id
_entity_poly.type
_entity_poly.pdbx_seq_one_letter_code
_entity_poly.pdbx_strand_id
1 'polypeptide(L)'
;MKYIFFHLHDYTSKGLQRDCFLYFIPRRSVACEQLLKEEKVHDLLTIGEYPLYMIPLDEDVMSFELDFAYKECLVDADTTSLWHIAKAIHKLESSFVVIPNVRAKGKASICVSELLDKMQLEDPINSSDVVPEISTLILLDREVDMVTPMCCQLTYEGLLDELLHVNSGAVVLDGSIMGVQPEGKKVKVPLYSRYQGSLPDLFREGHSVVVEGFVKPLTDEIKTSGVSAKSKEVTTKARSGDCYFSATEVSAKLDEKYMPQGVAAAIEKNKKKLDEDAEAAAEAKKTAVARVCEYEANWPKFCSFHQLYHLCFV
;
A
#
# COMPACT_ATOMS: atom_id res chain seq x y z
N MET A 1 7.46 -7.74 20.01
CA MET A 1 7.64 -7.91 21.47
C MET A 1 9.08 -7.91 21.95
N LYS A 2 10.00 -8.75 21.45
CA LYS A 2 11.39 -8.82 21.97
C LYS A 2 12.11 -7.46 22.05
N TYR A 3 11.89 -6.58 21.07
CA TYR A 3 12.44 -5.22 21.07
C TYR A 3 11.94 -4.36 22.23
N ILE A 4 10.67 -4.51 22.62
CA ILE A 4 10.08 -3.79 23.76
C ILE A 4 10.75 -4.26 25.05
N PHE A 5 10.96 -5.58 25.21
CA PHE A 5 11.66 -6.12 26.38
C PHE A 5 13.08 -5.58 26.50
N PHE A 6 13.81 -5.52 25.38
CA PHE A 6 15.16 -4.94 25.36
C PHE A 6 15.19 -3.50 25.91
N HIS A 7 14.28 -2.64 25.47
CA HIS A 7 14.20 -1.26 25.96
C HIS A 7 13.81 -1.19 27.43
N LEU A 8 12.87 -2.02 27.89
CA LEU A 8 12.45 -2.03 29.28
C LEU A 8 13.57 -2.49 30.22
N HIS A 9 14.33 -3.50 29.82
CA HIS A 9 15.51 -3.94 30.55
C HIS A 9 16.61 -2.87 30.56
N ASP A 10 16.84 -2.18 29.43
CA ASP A 10 17.78 -1.06 29.36
C ASP A 10 17.38 0.11 30.28
N TYR A 11 16.10 0.49 30.31
CA TYR A 11 15.61 1.52 31.24
C TYR A 11 15.76 1.12 32.70
N THR A 12 15.48 -0.15 33.01
CA THR A 12 15.65 -0.70 34.36
C THR A 12 17.12 -0.66 34.78
N SER A 13 18.03 -1.04 33.87
CA SER A 13 19.48 -1.05 34.14
C SER A 13 20.06 0.35 34.38
N LYS A 14 19.48 1.38 33.77
CA LYS A 14 19.88 2.78 33.92
C LYS A 14 19.23 3.46 35.12
N GLY A 15 18.34 2.79 35.85
CA GLY A 15 17.66 3.32 37.03
C GLY A 15 16.65 4.43 36.73
N LEU A 16 16.18 4.56 35.48
CA LEU A 16 15.15 5.54 35.14
C LEU A 16 13.77 5.00 35.52
N GLN A 17 13.18 5.51 36.61
CA GLN A 17 11.76 5.27 36.90
C GLN A 17 10.91 6.14 35.99
N ARG A 18 10.24 5.52 35.02
CA ARG A 18 9.25 6.15 34.14
C ARG A 18 8.00 5.30 34.13
N ASP A 19 6.85 5.97 34.08
CA ASP A 19 5.59 5.30 33.84
C ASP A 19 5.55 4.88 32.37
N CYS A 20 5.56 3.56 32.14
CA CYS A 20 5.58 3.00 30.81
C CYS A 20 4.17 2.52 30.44
N PHE A 21 3.66 2.98 29.30
CA PHE A 21 2.37 2.61 28.77
C PHE A 21 2.55 1.75 27.52
N LEU A 22 1.90 0.59 27.47
CA LEU A 22 1.92 -0.31 26.33
C LEU A 22 0.50 -0.42 25.75
N TYR A 23 0.29 0.14 24.57
CA TYR A 23 -0.97 0.03 23.85
C TYR A 23 -0.87 -1.02 22.75
N PHE A 24 -1.75 -2.02 22.81
CA PHE A 24 -1.90 -3.02 21.76
C PHE A 24 -2.84 -2.51 20.68
N ILE A 25 -2.45 -2.67 19.42
CA ILE A 25 -3.25 -2.34 18.24
C ILE A 25 -3.38 -3.63 17.41
N PRO A 26 -4.59 -4.04 17.00
CA PRO A 26 -5.89 -3.52 17.45
C PRO A 26 -6.31 -4.05 18.83
N ARG A 27 -5.77 -5.19 19.26
CA ARG A 27 -6.20 -5.90 20.48
C ARG A 27 -5.04 -6.54 21.20
N ARG A 28 -5.21 -6.84 22.48
CA ARG A 28 -4.23 -7.60 23.26
C ARG A 28 -4.26 -9.08 22.87
N SER A 29 -3.07 -9.66 22.73
CA SER A 29 -2.92 -11.10 22.53
C SER A 29 -2.51 -11.77 23.84
N VAL A 30 -3.17 -12.89 24.18
CA VAL A 30 -2.87 -13.69 25.37
C VAL A 30 -1.41 -14.17 25.34
N ALA A 31 -0.89 -14.51 24.16
CA ALA A 31 0.50 -14.92 23.99
C ALA A 31 1.48 -13.79 24.37
N CYS A 32 1.17 -12.55 24.00
CA CYS A 32 2.00 -11.40 24.37
C CYS A 32 1.96 -11.12 25.88
N GLU A 33 0.81 -11.30 26.53
CA GLU A 33 0.69 -11.15 27.99
C GLU A 33 1.49 -12.18 28.75
N GLN A 34 1.46 -13.43 28.28
CA GLN A 34 2.23 -14.49 28.91
C GLN A 34 3.73 -14.20 28.82
N LEU A 35 4.22 -13.74 27.67
CA LEU A 35 5.62 -13.32 27.51
C LEU A 35 5.98 -12.14 28.43
N LEU A 36 5.08 -11.18 28.63
CA LEU A 36 5.29 -10.06 29.55
C LEU A 36 5.42 -10.51 31.02
N LYS A 37 4.66 -11.56 31.40
CA LYS A 37 4.73 -12.17 32.74
C LYS A 37 6.02 -12.98 32.92
N GLU A 38 6.42 -13.74 31.90
CA GLU A 38 7.66 -14.54 31.93
C GLU A 38 8.91 -13.64 32.10
N GLU A 39 8.93 -12.49 31.44
CA GLU A 39 10.01 -11.49 31.54
C GLU A 39 9.91 -10.59 32.80
N LYS A 40 8.88 -10.78 33.64
CA LYS A 40 8.62 -9.99 34.86
C LYS A 40 8.52 -8.47 34.65
N VAL A 41 8.21 -8.03 33.44
CA VAL A 41 8.03 -6.61 33.09
C VAL A 41 6.56 -6.19 33.13
N HIS A 42 5.63 -7.14 33.28
CA HIS A 42 4.19 -6.89 33.32
C HIS A 42 3.79 -5.82 34.36
N ASP A 43 4.35 -5.87 35.56
CA ASP A 43 3.95 -4.99 36.67
C ASP A 43 4.53 -3.57 36.54
N LEU A 44 5.49 -3.38 35.63
CA LEU A 44 6.09 -2.07 35.32
C LEU A 44 5.32 -1.32 34.24
N LEU A 45 4.32 -1.95 33.63
CA LEU A 45 3.61 -1.46 32.45
C LEU A 45 2.14 -1.27 32.74
N THR A 46 1.61 -0.11 32.34
CA THR A 46 0.17 0.06 32.19
C THR A 46 -0.22 -0.38 30.78
N ILE A 47 -0.94 -1.50 30.68
CA ILE A 47 -1.33 -2.10 29.41
C ILE A 47 -2.72 -1.60 29.01
N GLY A 48 -2.85 -1.10 27.78
CA GLY A 48 -4.11 -0.69 27.17
C GLY A 48 -4.31 -1.33 25.79
N GLU A 49 -5.52 -1.21 25.28
CA GLU A 49 -5.88 -1.65 23.93
C GLU A 49 -6.45 -0.46 23.15
N TYR A 50 -6.09 -0.37 21.87
CA TYR A 50 -6.60 0.64 20.96
C TYR A 50 -7.17 -0.03 19.71
N PRO A 51 -8.50 -0.21 19.62
CA PRO A 51 -9.17 -0.96 18.55
C PRO A 51 -9.27 -0.15 17.25
N LEU A 52 -8.11 0.11 16.65
CA LEU A 52 -7.93 0.69 15.33
C LEU A 52 -7.91 -0.43 14.31
N TYR A 53 -8.96 -0.52 13.49
CA TYR A 53 -9.09 -1.52 12.45
C TYR A 53 -8.92 -0.90 11.06
N MET A 54 -9.95 -0.18 10.59
CA MET A 54 -9.92 0.51 9.31
C MET A 54 -9.39 1.94 9.48
N ILE A 55 -8.49 2.33 8.60
CA ILE A 55 -7.95 3.68 8.46
C ILE A 55 -8.48 4.25 7.14
N PRO A 56 -9.20 5.39 7.17
CA PRO A 56 -9.62 6.06 5.95
C PRO A 56 -8.39 6.66 5.26
N LEU A 57 -8.04 6.13 4.09
CA LEU A 57 -6.96 6.66 3.26
C LEU A 57 -7.49 7.77 2.33
N ASP A 58 -8.72 7.60 1.85
CA ASP A 58 -9.44 8.57 1.03
C ASP A 58 -10.94 8.58 1.34
N GLU A 59 -11.74 9.35 0.60
CA GLU A 59 -13.19 9.45 0.78
C GLU A 59 -13.91 8.11 0.59
N ASP A 60 -13.41 7.26 -0.32
CA ASP A 60 -13.99 5.98 -0.72
C ASP A 60 -13.07 4.77 -0.43
N VAL A 61 -11.89 5.01 0.15
CA VAL A 61 -10.89 3.96 0.43
C VAL A 61 -10.60 3.85 1.93
N MET A 62 -10.84 2.66 2.48
CA MET A 62 -10.46 2.28 3.83
C MET A 62 -9.51 1.08 3.79
N SER A 63 -8.41 1.15 4.54
CA SER A 63 -7.39 0.09 4.60
C SER A 63 -7.10 -0.34 6.03
N PHE A 64 -6.65 -1.58 6.21
CA PHE A 64 -6.11 -2.06 7.49
C PHE A 64 -4.59 -1.87 7.59
N GLU A 65 -3.91 -1.54 6.48
CA GLU A 65 -2.45 -1.39 6.39
C GLU A 65 -1.69 -2.60 6.98
N LEU A 66 -2.14 -3.82 6.65
CA LEU A 66 -1.53 -5.09 7.08
C LEU A 66 -0.69 -5.70 5.94
N ASP A 67 0.54 -5.21 5.77
CA ASP A 67 1.44 -5.61 4.68
C ASP A 67 1.65 -7.14 4.56
N PHE A 68 1.64 -7.85 5.69
CA PHE A 68 1.90 -9.28 5.74
C PHE A 68 0.64 -10.16 5.72
N ALA A 69 -0.56 -9.57 5.76
CA ALA A 69 -1.80 -10.33 5.91
C ALA A 69 -2.00 -11.40 4.82
N TYR A 70 -1.60 -11.11 3.59
CA TYR A 70 -1.68 -12.06 2.48
C TYR A 70 -0.76 -13.26 2.68
N LYS A 71 0.51 -13.02 3.05
CA LYS A 71 1.48 -14.07 3.32
C LYS A 71 1.06 -14.90 4.55
N GLU A 72 0.67 -14.24 5.63
CA GLU A 72 0.25 -14.88 6.88
C GLU A 72 -0.96 -15.80 6.64
N CYS A 73 -1.97 -15.31 5.93
CA CYS A 73 -3.18 -16.08 5.66
C CYS A 73 -2.95 -17.23 4.68
N LEU A 74 -2.21 -17.01 3.60
CA LEU A 74 -2.08 -18.00 2.53
C LEU A 74 -0.95 -19.01 2.77
N VAL A 75 0.18 -18.55 3.31
CA VAL A 75 1.41 -19.36 3.47
C VAL A 75 1.50 -19.92 4.88
N ASP A 76 1.34 -19.07 5.89
CA ASP A 76 1.51 -19.45 7.31
C ASP A 76 0.22 -20.03 7.93
N ALA A 77 -0.89 -20.01 7.17
CA ALA A 77 -2.23 -20.42 7.58
C ALA A 77 -2.75 -19.69 8.84
N ASP A 78 -2.26 -18.48 9.09
CA ASP A 78 -2.70 -17.64 10.19
C ASP A 78 -3.95 -16.84 9.77
N THR A 79 -5.06 -17.09 10.45
CA THR A 79 -6.36 -16.48 10.16
C THR A 79 -6.67 -15.27 11.05
N THR A 80 -5.68 -14.79 11.82
CA THR A 80 -5.83 -13.65 12.74
C THR A 80 -6.31 -12.38 12.02
N SER A 81 -5.80 -12.11 10.82
CA SER A 81 -6.22 -10.97 9.99
C SER A 81 -7.70 -11.04 9.58
N LEU A 82 -8.21 -12.23 9.27
CA LEU A 82 -9.63 -12.45 8.91
C LEU A 82 -10.57 -12.11 10.07
N TRP A 83 -10.17 -12.46 11.29
CA TRP A 83 -10.92 -12.08 12.49
C TRP A 83 -10.94 -10.56 12.69
N HIS A 84 -9.80 -9.87 12.46
CA HIS A 84 -9.75 -8.41 12.53
C HIS A 84 -10.68 -7.76 11.49
N ILE A 85 -10.75 -8.31 10.28
CA ILE A 85 -11.66 -7.85 9.23
C ILE A 85 -13.12 -8.03 9.66
N ALA A 86 -13.50 -9.22 10.13
CA ALA A 86 -14.86 -9.49 10.62
C ALA A 86 -15.25 -8.54 11.77
N LYS A 87 -14.36 -8.32 12.75
CA LYS A 87 -14.65 -7.42 13.88
C LYS A 87 -14.80 -5.96 13.45
N ALA A 88 -14.05 -5.53 12.45
CA ALA A 88 -14.17 -4.19 11.90
C ALA A 88 -15.49 -3.99 11.17
N ILE A 89 -15.93 -4.97 10.38
CA ILE A 89 -17.25 -4.96 9.70
C ILE A 89 -18.35 -4.90 10.76
N HIS A 90 -18.28 -5.74 11.79
CA HIS A 90 -19.25 -5.72 12.89
C HIS A 90 -19.31 -4.36 13.62
N LYS A 91 -18.15 -3.69 13.79
CA LYS A 91 -18.08 -2.33 14.35
C LYS A 91 -18.70 -1.28 13.39
N LEU A 92 -18.55 -1.50 12.09
CA LEU A 92 -19.19 -0.68 11.06
C LEU A 92 -20.72 -0.85 11.13
N GLU A 93 -21.22 -2.09 11.22
CA GLU A 93 -22.64 -2.39 11.38
C GLU A 93 -23.22 -1.79 12.67
N SER A 94 -22.43 -1.73 13.74
CA SER A 94 -22.84 -1.07 14.99
C SER A 94 -23.10 0.44 14.80
N SER A 95 -22.52 1.05 13.78
CA SER A 95 -22.67 2.49 13.46
C SER A 95 -23.69 2.74 12.35
N PHE A 96 -23.76 1.87 11.35
CA PHE A 96 -24.54 2.04 10.11
C PHE A 96 -25.70 1.05 9.95
N VAL A 97 -26.04 0.32 11.02
CA VAL A 97 -27.00 -0.80 11.02
C VAL A 97 -26.42 -2.04 10.32
N VAL A 98 -26.98 -3.21 10.63
CA VAL A 98 -26.62 -4.50 10.02
C VAL A 98 -26.80 -4.47 8.51
N ILE A 99 -25.81 -4.97 7.78
CA ILE A 99 -25.82 -4.98 6.32
C ILE A 99 -26.69 -6.15 5.83
N PRO A 100 -27.75 -5.92 5.05
CA PRO A 100 -28.74 -6.97 4.74
C PRO A 100 -28.24 -8.01 3.74
N ASN A 101 -27.34 -7.63 2.82
CA ASN A 101 -26.86 -8.53 1.78
C ASN A 101 -25.34 -8.71 1.86
N VAL A 102 -24.88 -9.90 2.23
CA VAL A 102 -23.45 -10.26 2.21
C VAL A 102 -23.20 -11.25 1.07
N ARG A 103 -22.26 -10.92 0.18
CA ARG A 103 -21.84 -11.76 -0.95
C ARG A 103 -20.36 -12.04 -0.83
N ALA A 104 -19.98 -13.31 -0.67
CA ALA A 104 -18.59 -13.71 -0.50
C ALA A 104 -18.09 -14.60 -1.64
N LYS A 105 -16.86 -14.36 -2.10
CA LYS A 105 -16.17 -15.23 -3.06
C LYS A 105 -14.73 -15.47 -2.61
N GLY A 106 -14.39 -16.76 -2.46
CA GLY A 106 -13.07 -17.24 -2.01
C GLY A 106 -13.10 -17.79 -0.59
N LYS A 107 -12.04 -18.52 -0.21
CA LYS A 107 -12.01 -19.27 1.07
C LYS A 107 -11.92 -18.30 2.25
N ALA A 108 -11.06 -17.29 2.15
CA ALA A 108 -10.91 -16.27 3.19
C ALA A 108 -12.21 -15.46 3.37
N SER A 109 -12.83 -15.06 2.26
CA SER A 109 -14.09 -14.30 2.26
C SER A 109 -15.25 -15.07 2.92
N ILE A 110 -15.37 -16.37 2.66
CA ILE A 110 -16.39 -17.21 3.30
C ILE A 110 -16.12 -17.30 4.80
N CYS A 111 -14.87 -17.52 5.20
CA CYS A 111 -14.47 -17.54 6.61
C CYS A 111 -14.81 -16.21 7.33
N VAL A 112 -14.55 -15.07 6.70
CA VAL A 112 -14.93 -13.74 7.24
C VAL A 112 -16.45 -13.63 7.42
N SER A 113 -17.23 -14.09 6.44
CA SER A 113 -18.71 -14.10 6.56
C SER A 113 -19.18 -14.97 7.73
N GLU A 114 -18.64 -16.18 7.88
CA GLU A 114 -19.00 -17.07 9.00
C GLU A 114 -18.57 -16.49 10.36
N LEU A 115 -17.44 -15.79 10.42
CA LEU A 115 -16.99 -15.09 11.63
C LEU A 115 -17.90 -13.91 11.95
N LEU A 116 -18.35 -13.16 10.95
CA LEU A 116 -19.29 -12.06 11.12
C LEU A 116 -20.63 -12.57 11.67
N ASP A 117 -21.19 -13.64 11.10
CA ASP A 117 -22.44 -14.26 11.59
C ASP A 117 -22.32 -14.68 13.06
N LYS A 118 -21.19 -15.29 13.44
CA LYS A 118 -20.92 -15.68 14.84
C LYS A 118 -20.86 -14.45 15.76
N MET A 119 -20.17 -13.39 15.33
CA MET A 119 -20.09 -12.15 16.12
C MET A 119 -21.45 -11.50 16.30
N GLN A 120 -22.32 -11.51 15.29
CA GLN A 120 -23.68 -10.99 15.38
C GLN A 120 -24.58 -11.83 16.29
N LEU A 121 -24.33 -13.15 16.39
CA LEU A 121 -25.03 -14.03 17.33
C LEU A 121 -24.60 -13.79 18.79
N GLU A 122 -23.32 -13.51 19.01
CA GLU A 122 -22.75 -13.23 20.34
C GLU A 122 -23.12 -11.83 20.83
N ASP A 123 -22.96 -10.82 19.96
CA ASP A 123 -23.21 -9.41 20.23
C ASP A 123 -24.27 -8.87 19.24
N PRO A 124 -25.58 -9.09 19.48
CA PRO A 124 -26.61 -8.64 18.56
C PRO A 124 -26.70 -7.12 18.49
N ILE A 125 -26.67 -6.57 17.27
CA ILE A 125 -26.85 -5.14 17.01
C ILE A 125 -28.36 -4.84 16.98
N ASN A 126 -28.81 -3.93 17.83
CA ASN A 126 -30.21 -3.52 17.89
C ASN A 126 -30.61 -2.75 16.62
N SER A 127 -31.26 -3.44 15.69
CA SER A 127 -31.90 -2.84 14.51
C SER A 127 -33.32 -2.38 14.83
N SER A 128 -33.49 -1.37 15.68
CA SER A 128 -34.75 -0.60 15.68
C SER A 128 -34.96 0.00 14.28
N ASP A 129 -36.21 0.10 13.80
CA ASP A 129 -36.75 0.57 12.48
C ASP A 129 -35.96 1.62 11.65
N VAL A 130 -34.66 1.44 11.48
CA VAL A 130 -33.74 2.32 10.77
C VAL A 130 -33.35 1.60 9.49
N VAL A 131 -33.54 2.30 8.36
CA VAL A 131 -33.16 1.80 7.05
C VAL A 131 -31.62 1.70 7.00
N PRO A 132 -31.05 0.53 6.64
CA PRO A 132 -29.60 0.41 6.47
C PRO A 132 -29.08 1.38 5.42
N GLU A 133 -28.03 2.14 5.74
CA GLU A 133 -27.36 3.01 4.76
C GLU A 133 -26.58 2.18 3.73
N ILE A 134 -26.05 1.04 4.18
CA ILE A 134 -25.26 0.12 3.34
C ILE A 134 -26.16 -1.02 2.89
N SER A 135 -26.34 -1.15 1.58
CA SER A 135 -27.24 -2.14 1.00
C SER A 135 -26.60 -3.53 0.85
N THR A 136 -25.32 -3.57 0.48
CA THR A 136 -24.62 -4.82 0.12
C THR A 136 -23.15 -4.74 0.48
N LEU A 137 -22.64 -5.79 1.12
CA LEU A 137 -21.23 -6.04 1.35
C LEU A 137 -20.76 -7.15 0.40
N ILE A 138 -19.70 -6.86 -0.38
CA ILE A 138 -19.07 -7.85 -1.25
C ILE A 138 -17.68 -8.16 -0.72
N LEU A 139 -17.45 -9.41 -0.34
CA LEU A 139 -16.17 -9.93 0.13
C LEU A 139 -15.48 -10.69 -1.00
N LEU A 140 -14.32 -10.21 -1.43
CA LEU A 140 -13.52 -10.81 -2.49
C LEU A 140 -12.16 -11.22 -1.93
N ASP A 141 -11.81 -12.48 -2.15
CA ASP A 141 -10.52 -13.04 -1.78
C ASP A 141 -9.52 -12.81 -2.91
N ARG A 142 -8.31 -12.35 -2.59
CA ARG A 142 -7.26 -12.10 -3.59
C ARG A 142 -6.85 -13.39 -4.31
N GLU A 143 -6.94 -14.56 -3.67
CA GLU A 143 -6.62 -15.87 -4.29
C GLU A 143 -7.50 -16.15 -5.53
N VAL A 144 -8.70 -15.54 -5.60
CA VAL A 144 -9.64 -15.73 -6.73
C VAL A 144 -9.10 -15.12 -8.03
N ASP A 145 -8.23 -14.12 -7.94
CA ASP A 145 -7.59 -13.48 -9.08
C ASP A 145 -6.14 -13.14 -8.72
N MET A 146 -5.19 -14.00 -9.05
CA MET A 146 -3.76 -13.69 -8.88
C MET A 146 -3.14 -13.06 -10.12
N VAL A 147 -3.90 -12.90 -11.21
CA VAL A 147 -3.37 -12.37 -12.48
C VAL A 147 -3.25 -10.86 -12.39
N THR A 148 -4.29 -10.17 -11.94
CA THR A 148 -4.31 -8.70 -11.85
C THR A 148 -3.13 -8.08 -11.09
N PRO A 149 -2.73 -8.53 -9.88
CA PRO A 149 -1.60 -7.94 -9.16
C PRO A 149 -0.24 -8.28 -9.79
N MET A 150 -0.17 -9.26 -10.69
CA MET A 150 1.05 -9.64 -11.40
C MET A 150 1.21 -8.88 -12.73
N CYS A 151 0.18 -8.16 -13.18
CA CYS A 151 0.24 -7.28 -14.33
C CYS A 151 0.77 -5.90 -13.91
N CYS A 152 1.63 -5.30 -14.74
CA CYS A 152 2.05 -3.91 -14.54
C CYS A 152 0.85 -2.97 -14.55
N GLN A 153 0.74 -2.13 -13.53
CA GLN A 153 -0.32 -1.14 -13.45
C GLN A 153 -0.07 0.02 -14.44
N LEU A 154 -1.09 0.42 -15.19
CA LEU A 154 -0.99 1.45 -16.25
C LEU A 154 -1.78 2.73 -15.96
N THR A 155 -2.33 2.87 -14.75
CA THR A 155 -2.91 4.15 -14.27
C THR A 155 -1.78 5.05 -13.76
N TYR A 156 -2.03 6.35 -13.64
CA TYR A 156 -1.00 7.27 -13.13
C TYR A 156 -0.54 6.87 -11.72
N GLU A 157 -1.49 6.63 -10.81
CA GLU A 157 -1.19 6.18 -9.45
C GLU A 157 -0.53 4.80 -9.44
N GLY A 158 -0.99 3.87 -10.27
CA GLY A 158 -0.38 2.55 -10.38
C GLY A 158 1.06 2.60 -10.88
N LEU A 159 1.36 3.46 -11.87
CA LEU A 159 2.73 3.69 -12.33
C LEU A 159 3.60 4.36 -11.25
N LEU A 160 3.03 5.27 -10.45
CA LEU A 160 3.73 5.83 -9.29
C LEU A 160 4.05 4.74 -8.27
N ASP A 161 3.14 3.82 -8.02
CA ASP A 161 3.34 2.72 -7.08
C ASP A 161 4.39 1.71 -7.58
N GLU A 162 4.36 1.35 -8.86
CA GLU A 162 5.34 0.45 -9.48
C GLU A 162 6.77 1.03 -9.45
N LEU A 163 6.91 2.34 -9.69
CA LEU A 163 8.22 2.98 -9.83
C LEU A 163 8.77 3.57 -8.52
N LEU A 164 7.88 4.05 -7.65
CA LEU A 164 8.26 4.86 -6.48
C LEU A 164 7.72 4.30 -5.16
N HIS A 165 6.84 3.30 -5.21
CA HIS A 165 6.20 2.63 -4.07
C HIS A 165 5.41 3.60 -3.18
N VAL A 166 4.09 3.63 -3.38
CA VAL A 166 3.19 4.43 -2.55
C VAL A 166 3.04 3.73 -1.20
N ASN A 167 3.27 4.45 -0.10
CA ASN A 167 3.09 3.92 1.24
C ASN A 167 2.26 4.88 2.09
N SER A 168 1.11 4.39 2.57
CA SER A 168 0.11 5.14 3.34
C SER A 168 -0.24 6.49 2.70
N GLY A 169 -0.58 6.45 1.40
CA GLY A 169 -0.99 7.63 0.64
C GLY A 169 0.11 8.66 0.39
N ALA A 170 1.39 8.27 0.44
CA ALA A 170 2.51 9.18 0.21
C ALA A 170 3.68 8.48 -0.49
N VAL A 171 4.47 9.26 -1.23
CA VAL A 171 5.66 8.81 -1.96
C VAL A 171 6.89 9.52 -1.44
N VAL A 172 8.02 8.81 -1.43
CA VAL A 172 9.31 9.37 -1.04
C VAL A 172 10.12 9.72 -2.27
N LEU A 173 10.30 11.01 -2.52
CA LEU A 173 11.03 11.55 -3.68
C LEU A 173 12.37 12.16 -3.26
N ASP A 174 13.29 12.29 -4.21
CA ASP A 174 14.50 13.09 -4.00
C ASP A 174 14.16 14.59 -4.10
N GLY A 175 14.71 15.40 -3.20
CA GLY A 175 14.48 16.85 -3.15
C GLY A 175 14.93 17.59 -4.42
N SER A 176 15.84 16.98 -5.19
CA SER A 176 16.26 17.44 -6.52
C SER A 176 15.10 17.55 -7.51
N ILE A 177 14.13 16.63 -7.46
CA ILE A 177 12.96 16.59 -8.34
C ILE A 177 12.00 17.74 -8.02
N MET A 178 11.91 18.15 -6.75
CA MET A 178 11.00 19.20 -6.29
C MET A 178 11.60 20.61 -6.37
N GLY A 179 12.86 20.76 -6.79
CA GLY A 179 13.52 22.07 -6.88
C GLY A 179 13.78 22.75 -5.52
N VAL A 180 13.75 22.00 -4.41
CA VAL A 180 13.93 22.52 -3.05
C VAL A 180 15.16 21.86 -2.38
N GLN A 181 16.29 22.60 -2.40
CA GLN A 181 17.49 22.38 -1.55
C GLN A 181 18.33 21.11 -1.87
N PRO A 182 19.60 21.04 -1.40
CA PRO A 182 20.68 20.33 -2.11
C PRO A 182 20.56 18.80 -2.05
N GLU A 183 21.22 18.17 -3.02
CA GLU A 183 21.24 16.74 -3.32
C GLU A 183 21.26 15.83 -2.07
N GLY A 184 20.37 14.83 -2.05
CA GLY A 184 20.44 13.70 -1.12
C GLY A 184 19.39 13.68 0.00
N LYS A 185 18.56 14.72 0.16
CA LYS A 185 17.47 14.70 1.15
C LYS A 185 16.18 14.17 0.51
N LYS A 186 15.77 12.97 0.92
CA LYS A 186 14.47 12.39 0.58
C LYS A 186 13.34 13.21 1.22
N VAL A 187 12.35 13.58 0.43
CA VAL A 187 11.15 14.33 0.82
C VAL A 187 9.94 13.40 0.70
N LYS A 188 9.15 13.29 1.78
CA LYS A 188 7.87 12.56 1.76
C LYS A 188 6.80 13.51 1.21
N VAL A 189 6.22 13.16 0.08
CA VAL A 189 5.16 13.92 -0.60
C VAL A 189 3.84 13.17 -0.43
N PRO A 190 2.83 13.78 0.20
CA PRO A 190 1.50 13.17 0.26
C PRO A 190 0.85 13.18 -1.13
N LEU A 191 0.15 12.09 -1.47
CA LEU A 191 -0.60 11.96 -2.71
C LEU A 191 -2.09 12.31 -2.58
N TYR A 192 -2.60 12.62 -1.39
CA TYR A 192 -4.03 12.95 -1.20
C TYR A 192 -4.44 14.24 -1.92
N SER A 193 -5.37 14.14 -2.87
CA SER A 193 -5.95 15.27 -3.60
C SER A 193 -7.04 15.92 -2.75
N ARG A 194 -6.69 16.89 -1.91
CA ARG A 194 -7.70 17.79 -1.33
C ARG A 194 -8.06 18.85 -2.36
N TYR A 195 -8.77 18.47 -3.41
CA TYR A 195 -9.21 19.38 -4.47
C TYR A 195 -10.71 19.27 -4.66
N GLN A 196 -11.38 20.43 -4.70
CA GLN A 196 -12.81 20.51 -4.92
C GLN A 196 -13.06 20.62 -6.43
N GLY A 197 -13.20 19.48 -7.12
CA GLY A 197 -13.51 19.39 -8.55
C GLY A 197 -13.09 18.05 -9.18
N SER A 198 -13.64 17.71 -10.35
CA SER A 198 -13.51 16.38 -10.99
C SER A 198 -12.16 16.08 -11.67
N LEU A 199 -11.22 17.04 -11.67
CA LEU A 199 -9.98 16.93 -12.45
C LEU A 199 -8.95 15.99 -11.80
N PRO A 200 -8.68 16.06 -10.49
CA PRO A 200 -7.67 15.21 -9.85
C PRO A 200 -8.04 13.73 -9.78
N ASP A 201 -9.32 13.41 -9.59
CA ASP A 201 -9.80 12.02 -9.60
C ASP A 201 -9.62 11.42 -10.99
N LEU A 202 -9.92 12.20 -12.05
CA LEU A 202 -9.67 11.80 -13.43
C LEU A 202 -8.17 11.59 -13.73
N PHE A 203 -7.26 12.28 -13.03
CA PHE A 203 -5.81 12.04 -13.19
C PHE A 203 -5.33 10.78 -12.49
N ARG A 204 -5.90 10.43 -11.33
CA ARG A 204 -5.55 9.21 -10.61
C ARG A 204 -6.05 7.96 -11.33
N GLU A 205 -7.32 7.96 -11.70
CA GLU A 205 -8.00 6.83 -12.34
C GLU A 205 -7.73 6.77 -13.86
N GLY A 206 -7.27 7.87 -14.45
CA GLY A 206 -6.99 7.97 -15.87
C GLY A 206 -5.86 7.05 -16.32
N HIS A 207 -6.08 6.33 -17.43
CA HIS A 207 -5.00 5.73 -18.20
C HIS A 207 -4.15 6.84 -18.82
N SER A 208 -2.94 7.04 -18.30
CA SER A 208 -1.91 7.93 -18.85
C SER A 208 -2.43 9.27 -19.38
N VAL A 209 -3.02 10.11 -18.53
CA VAL A 209 -3.39 11.48 -18.91
C VAL A 209 -2.23 12.42 -18.63
N VAL A 210 -1.51 12.82 -19.69
CA VAL A 210 -0.50 13.89 -19.62
C VAL A 210 -1.23 15.24 -19.70
N VAL A 211 -1.07 16.09 -18.68
CA VAL A 211 -1.58 17.46 -18.67
C VAL A 211 -0.46 18.42 -19.03
N GLU A 212 -0.56 19.07 -20.18
CA GLU A 212 0.15 20.33 -20.42
C GLU A 212 -0.66 21.47 -19.81
N GLY A 213 -0.12 22.12 -18.78
CA GLY A 213 -0.75 23.27 -18.13
C GLY A 213 0.27 24.36 -17.84
N PHE A 214 -0.13 25.62 -18.01
CA PHE A 214 0.68 26.77 -17.61
C PHE A 214 0.26 27.23 -16.21
N VAL A 215 1.23 27.34 -15.30
CA VAL A 215 1.04 28.04 -14.03
C VAL A 215 0.94 29.53 -14.34
N LYS A 216 -0.29 30.07 -14.35
CA LYS A 216 -0.51 31.50 -14.55
C LYS A 216 -0.41 32.22 -13.19
N PRO A 217 0.36 33.33 -13.11
CA PRO A 217 0.38 34.16 -11.91
C PRO A 217 -0.99 34.82 -11.71
N LEU A 218 -1.42 34.97 -10.45
CA LEU A 218 -2.62 35.72 -10.10
C LEU A 218 -2.45 37.17 -10.61
N THR A 219 -3.25 37.58 -11.60
CA THR A 219 -3.23 38.93 -12.14
C THR A 219 -3.98 39.92 -11.23
N ASP A 220 -3.55 41.17 -11.28
CA ASP A 220 -3.84 42.22 -10.30
C ASP A 220 -5.30 42.73 -10.23
N GLU A 221 -6.24 42.12 -10.96
CA GLU A 221 -7.68 42.45 -10.83
C GLU A 221 -8.27 41.98 -9.47
N ILE A 222 -7.63 41.00 -8.82
CA ILE A 222 -8.17 40.33 -7.61
C ILE A 222 -7.36 40.65 -6.33
N LYS A 223 -6.13 41.15 -6.42
CA LYS A 223 -5.32 41.57 -5.24
C LYS A 223 -5.66 42.96 -4.71
N THR A 224 -6.89 43.37 -4.98
CA THR A 224 -7.64 44.46 -4.37
C THR A 224 -7.18 45.86 -4.77
N SER A 225 -8.14 46.78 -4.88
CA SER A 225 -8.02 48.08 -4.21
C SER A 225 -6.76 48.19 -3.32
N GLY A 226 -5.72 48.90 -3.80
CA GLY A 226 -4.64 49.40 -2.92
C GLY A 226 -3.20 48.95 -3.18
N VAL A 227 -2.62 49.37 -4.30
CA VAL A 227 -1.33 50.11 -4.45
C VAL A 227 -0.10 49.68 -3.59
N SER A 228 0.95 49.13 -4.23
CA SER A 228 2.21 49.84 -4.59
C SER A 228 3.52 49.00 -4.54
N ALA A 229 4.23 49.03 -5.68
CA ALA A 229 5.67 49.21 -5.89
C ALA A 229 6.76 48.20 -5.41
N LYS A 230 7.52 47.79 -6.44
CA LYS A 230 8.97 47.50 -6.53
C LYS A 230 9.50 46.09 -6.24
N SER A 231 9.63 45.37 -7.37
CA SER A 231 10.77 44.54 -7.82
C SER A 231 11.45 43.62 -6.80
N LYS A 232 11.13 42.33 -6.87
CA LYS A 232 12.00 41.21 -6.47
C LYS A 232 11.67 39.95 -7.28
N GLU A 233 12.69 39.11 -7.46
CA GLU A 233 12.81 38.00 -8.41
C GLU A 233 11.70 36.94 -8.32
N VAL A 234 11.36 36.38 -9.48
CA VAL A 234 10.27 35.41 -9.76
C VAL A 234 10.30 34.19 -8.84
N THR A 235 11.47 33.79 -8.36
CA THR A 235 11.68 32.65 -7.44
C THR A 235 11.07 32.86 -6.05
N THR A 236 10.90 34.11 -5.61
CA THR A 236 10.31 34.39 -4.29
C THR A 236 8.78 34.38 -4.30
N LYS A 237 8.13 34.63 -5.45
CA LYS A 237 6.66 34.62 -5.58
C LYS A 237 6.07 33.20 -5.49
N ALA A 238 6.78 32.19 -6.01
CA ALA A 238 6.34 30.79 -5.97
C ALA A 238 6.24 30.22 -4.54
N ARG A 239 7.00 30.76 -3.58
CA ARG A 239 6.96 30.33 -2.17
C ARG A 239 5.83 30.93 -1.34
N SER A 240 5.10 31.91 -1.89
CA SER A 240 4.07 32.67 -1.14
C SER A 240 2.64 32.12 -1.27
N GLY A 241 2.41 31.05 -2.05
CA GLY A 241 1.12 30.34 -2.08
C GLY A 241 0.02 30.98 -2.95
N ASP A 242 0.28 32.07 -3.67
CA ASP A 242 -0.74 32.78 -4.47
C ASP A 242 -0.84 32.29 -5.94
N CYS A 243 -1.06 31.00 -6.17
CA CYS A 243 -1.26 30.43 -7.52
C CYS A 243 -2.50 29.53 -7.55
N TYR A 244 -3.27 29.54 -8.64
CA TYR A 244 -4.33 28.55 -8.90
C TYR A 244 -4.07 27.80 -10.21
N PHE A 245 -4.47 26.53 -10.26
CA PHE A 245 -4.39 25.69 -11.45
C PHE A 245 -5.65 25.89 -12.30
N SER A 246 -5.47 26.24 -13.57
CA SER A 246 -6.53 26.27 -14.58
C SER A 246 -6.08 25.41 -15.76
N ALA A 247 -6.70 24.23 -15.91
CA ALA A 247 -6.50 23.38 -17.08
C ALA A 247 -7.52 23.80 -18.16
N THR A 248 -7.03 24.04 -19.39
CA THR A 248 -7.88 24.50 -20.51
C THR A 248 -8.27 23.39 -21.48
N GLU A 249 -7.49 22.30 -21.58
CA GLU A 249 -7.84 21.12 -22.38
C GLU A 249 -7.31 19.84 -21.71
N VAL A 250 -8.18 18.83 -21.57
CA VAL A 250 -7.80 17.47 -21.18
C VAL A 250 -7.58 16.68 -22.46
N SER A 251 -6.33 16.57 -22.88
CA SER A 251 -5.97 15.76 -24.05
C SER A 251 -5.70 14.32 -23.60
N ALA A 252 -6.71 13.45 -23.67
CA ALA A 252 -6.48 12.01 -23.61
C ALA A 252 -5.81 11.56 -24.91
N LYS A 253 -4.48 11.65 -24.98
CA LYS A 253 -3.69 11.17 -26.11
C LYS A 253 -2.95 9.90 -25.72
N LEU A 254 -3.40 8.77 -26.27
CA LEU A 254 -2.59 7.57 -26.48
C LEU A 254 -1.48 7.89 -27.49
N ASP A 255 -0.49 8.68 -27.10
CA ASP A 255 0.68 8.94 -27.93
C ASP A 255 1.93 8.48 -27.18
N GLU A 256 2.52 7.37 -27.66
CA GLU A 256 3.78 6.74 -27.20
C GLU A 256 5.01 7.67 -27.23
N LYS A 257 4.83 8.95 -27.56
CA LYS A 257 5.90 9.90 -27.90
C LYS A 257 6.20 10.93 -26.82
N TYR A 258 5.42 10.99 -25.74
CA TYR A 258 5.61 12.00 -24.69
C TYR A 258 6.08 11.38 -23.37
N MET A 259 7.20 10.66 -23.46
CA MET A 259 7.95 10.24 -22.30
C MET A 259 9.00 11.30 -22.00
N PRO A 260 9.04 11.91 -20.78
CA PRO A 260 10.03 12.94 -20.47
C PRO A 260 11.43 12.40 -20.74
N GLN A 261 12.30 13.16 -21.43
CA GLN A 261 13.58 12.62 -21.93
C GLN A 261 14.42 11.94 -20.85
N GLY A 262 14.35 12.41 -19.59
CA GLY A 262 15.02 11.76 -18.46
C GLY A 262 14.44 10.40 -18.09
N VAL A 263 13.12 10.23 -18.18
CA VAL A 263 12.44 8.95 -17.89
C VAL A 263 12.57 8.01 -19.09
N ALA A 264 12.48 8.53 -20.32
CA ALA A 264 12.75 7.76 -21.54
C ALA A 264 14.17 7.20 -21.55
N ALA A 265 15.16 8.02 -21.19
CA ALA A 265 16.54 7.60 -21.03
C ALA A 265 16.70 6.59 -19.88
N ALA A 266 15.96 6.73 -18.78
CA ALA A 266 15.99 5.79 -17.67
C ALA A 266 15.36 4.43 -18.05
N ILE A 267 14.24 4.42 -18.78
CA ILE A 267 13.62 3.18 -19.27
C ILE A 267 14.46 2.53 -20.35
N GLU A 268 15.05 3.29 -21.29
CA GLU A 268 15.92 2.70 -22.30
C GLU A 268 17.21 2.13 -21.68
N LYS A 269 17.74 2.79 -20.64
CA LYS A 269 18.87 2.29 -19.86
C LYS A 269 18.52 1.04 -19.04
N ASN A 270 17.32 0.99 -18.46
CA ASN A 270 16.85 -0.19 -17.74
C ASN A 270 16.50 -1.34 -18.68
N LYS A 271 15.95 -1.06 -19.86
CA LYS A 271 15.66 -2.05 -20.90
C LYS A 271 16.94 -2.68 -21.46
N LYS A 272 17.98 -1.87 -21.73
CA LYS A 272 19.31 -2.39 -22.11
C LYS A 272 19.92 -3.28 -21.04
N LYS A 273 19.79 -2.91 -19.75
CA LYS A 273 20.24 -3.77 -18.64
C LYS A 273 19.45 -5.07 -18.56
N LEU A 274 18.14 -5.02 -18.73
CA LEU A 274 17.29 -6.21 -18.72
C LEU A 274 17.54 -7.13 -19.93
N ASP A 275 17.81 -6.56 -21.11
CA ASP A 275 18.17 -7.31 -22.31
C ASP A 275 19.58 -7.91 -22.17
N GLU A 276 20.56 -7.18 -21.63
CA GLU A 276 21.90 -7.69 -21.28
C GLU A 276 21.84 -8.80 -20.22
N ASP A 277 21.01 -8.63 -19.19
CA ASP A 277 20.78 -9.65 -18.15
C ASP A 277 20.02 -10.88 -18.70
N ALA A 278 19.10 -10.69 -19.66
CA ALA A 278 18.38 -11.76 -20.34
C ALA A 278 19.26 -12.53 -21.33
N GLU A 279 20.14 -11.84 -22.07
CA GLU A 279 21.14 -12.46 -22.94
C GLU A 279 22.19 -13.23 -22.11
N ALA A 280 22.66 -12.66 -21.00
CA ALA A 280 23.54 -13.34 -20.06
C ALA A 280 22.87 -14.58 -19.43
N ALA A 281 21.58 -14.49 -19.09
CA ALA A 281 20.80 -15.62 -18.58
C ALA A 281 20.50 -16.69 -19.66
N ALA A 282 20.31 -16.29 -20.91
CA ALA A 282 20.10 -17.18 -22.05
C ALA A 282 21.40 -17.90 -22.45
N GLU A 283 22.53 -17.20 -22.37
CA GLU A 283 23.86 -17.78 -22.61
C GLU A 283 24.25 -18.73 -21.46
N ALA A 284 24.00 -18.35 -20.20
CA ALA A 284 24.15 -19.24 -19.06
C ALA A 284 23.24 -20.48 -19.14
N LYS A 285 21.99 -20.34 -19.61
CA LYS A 285 21.11 -21.48 -19.90
C LYS A 285 21.63 -22.35 -21.04
N LYS A 286 22.17 -21.79 -22.12
CA LYS A 286 22.78 -22.57 -23.21
C LYS A 286 24.03 -23.32 -22.75
N THR A 287 24.89 -22.70 -21.93
CA THR A 287 26.06 -23.37 -21.36
C THR A 287 25.66 -24.47 -20.36
N ALA A 288 24.60 -24.26 -19.57
CA ALA A 288 24.05 -25.26 -18.67
C ALA A 288 23.40 -26.43 -19.42
N VAL A 289 22.61 -26.17 -20.47
CA VAL A 289 21.99 -27.19 -21.32
C VAL A 289 23.05 -27.97 -22.11
N ALA A 290 24.10 -27.32 -22.62
CA ALA A 290 25.22 -28.00 -23.26
C ALA A 290 25.97 -28.94 -22.30
N ARG A 291 26.18 -28.52 -21.04
CA ARG A 291 26.74 -29.37 -19.98
C ARG A 291 25.84 -30.54 -19.62
N VAL A 292 24.52 -30.35 -19.57
CA VAL A 292 23.56 -31.44 -19.30
C VAL A 292 23.52 -32.44 -20.46
N CYS A 293 23.56 -31.98 -21.72
CA CYS A 293 23.61 -32.85 -22.90
C CYS A 293 24.92 -33.67 -23.00
N GLU A 294 26.07 -33.12 -22.60
CA GLU A 294 27.32 -33.90 -22.51
C GLU A 294 27.27 -34.99 -21.43
N TYR A 295 26.56 -34.75 -20.32
CA TYR A 295 26.37 -35.73 -19.26
C TYR A 295 25.36 -36.83 -19.65
N GLU A 296 24.29 -36.50 -20.38
CA GLU A 296 23.31 -37.48 -20.88
C GLU A 296 23.87 -38.38 -21.99
N ALA A 297 24.76 -37.86 -22.84
CA ALA A 297 25.41 -38.66 -23.90
C ALA A 297 26.34 -39.75 -23.36
N ASN A 298 26.83 -39.61 -22.12
CA ASN A 298 27.72 -40.57 -21.45
C ASN A 298 27.02 -41.47 -20.41
N TRP A 299 25.69 -41.39 -20.28
CA TRP A 299 24.95 -42.18 -19.29
C TRP A 299 24.53 -43.55 -19.85
N PRO A 300 24.89 -44.68 -19.21
CA PRO A 300 24.49 -46.00 -19.69
C PRO A 300 22.96 -46.19 -19.53
N LYS A 301 22.29 -46.50 -20.65
CA LYS A 301 20.84 -46.68 -20.74
C LYS A 301 20.35 -47.84 -19.86
N PHE A 302 19.66 -47.53 -18.75
CA PHE A 302 18.82 -48.48 -18.04
C PHE A 302 17.53 -47.82 -17.49
N CYS A 303 16.39 -48.44 -17.84
CA CYS A 303 15.05 -48.41 -17.23
C CYS A 303 14.14 -47.16 -17.32
N SER A 304 13.19 -47.26 -18.26
CA SER A 304 11.72 -47.26 -18.07
C SER A 304 11.07 -46.25 -17.10
N PHE A 305 10.37 -45.29 -17.72
CA PHE A 305 9.22 -44.54 -17.22
C PHE A 305 8.34 -45.31 -16.22
N HIS A 306 8.17 -44.77 -15.00
CA HIS A 306 6.89 -44.44 -14.35
C HIS A 306 7.12 -44.26 -12.83
N GLN A 307 7.51 -43.05 -12.39
CA GLN A 307 7.36 -42.51 -11.01
C GLN A 307 8.34 -41.36 -10.83
N LEU A 308 7.83 -40.12 -10.72
CA LEU A 308 8.34 -39.06 -9.84
C LEU A 308 7.55 -37.77 -10.11
N TYR A 309 6.29 -37.77 -9.64
CA TYR A 309 5.71 -36.56 -9.08
C TYR A 309 6.41 -36.34 -7.74
N HIS A 310 7.46 -35.53 -7.71
CA HIS A 310 7.95 -34.79 -6.54
C HIS A 310 9.20 -34.00 -6.96
N LEU A 311 9.22 -32.71 -6.57
CA LEU A 311 10.27 -31.70 -6.77
C LEU A 311 10.26 -30.97 -8.13
N CYS A 312 9.72 -29.76 -8.12
CA CYS A 312 10.51 -28.56 -8.45
C CYS A 312 9.71 -27.29 -8.09
N PHE A 313 9.81 -26.91 -6.81
CA PHE A 313 9.90 -25.51 -6.40
C PHE A 313 11.40 -25.22 -6.32
N VAL A 314 11.89 -24.28 -7.12
CA VAL A 314 12.91 -23.28 -6.75
C VAL A 314 12.54 -22.00 -7.47
#